data_AF-A0A1S9BX58-F1
#
_entry.id   AF-A0A1S9BX58-F1
#
_cell.length_a   1.000
_cell.length_b   1.000
_cell.length_c   1.000
_cell.angle_alpha   90.00
_cell.angle_beta   90.00
_cell.angle_gamma   90.00
#
_symmetry.space_group_name_H-M   'P 1'
#
loop_
_entity.id
_entity.type
_entity.pdbx_description
1 polymer ?
#
loop_
_entity_poly.entity_id
_entity_poly.type
_entity_poly.pdbx_seq_one_letter_code
_entity_poly.pdbx_strand_id
1 'polypeptide(L)'
;MFNLKKFAIIFVSSSFMAAMAVPSYAADSRTSVSTVKINVSTDLSLGSTSSDVEVTTTSTLYDVHSATITNVPADGWDGDDKPKVQIKLALEDDDNYKWNITKANVNVTGDAGNVTSVSGGSGHGYLTIVYTLDALDKVYKDWSSSLDLNIDNAYWQTAYGIANWSTVENVKKFEVKLYRGSTVLTTVTTTNNYYSFANYFTQAGTYSYKVRAVYSSSHKGSWAESEDLYVTESAAASIKATYNANINNPTSSASSAYLSGLTGTTVYGSTYYANSPVNTTDGQWILDQYGWWYRNADGSWTSNGWQLINGKYYYFNSQGYMKTGWIYWNNQYYYCGADGAMLTNTTTPDGYYVNSTGAWVSDYNPYSYTFG
;
A
#
# COMPACT_ATOMS: atom_id res chain seq x y z
N MET A 1 -24.04 46.34 -63.86
CA MET A 1 -22.69 45.89 -63.46
C MET A 1 -21.82 47.14 -63.34
N PHE A 2 -21.67 47.65 -62.12
CA PHE A 2 -21.04 48.95 -61.84
C PHE A 2 -19.51 48.85 -61.86
N ASN A 3 -18.88 49.74 -62.62
CA ASN A 3 -17.45 49.89 -62.76
C ASN A 3 -17.07 51.22 -62.08
N LEU A 4 -16.44 51.17 -60.90
CA LEU A 4 -16.08 52.36 -60.14
C LEU A 4 -14.55 52.48 -60.05
N LYS A 5 -13.97 53.27 -60.96
CA LYS A 5 -12.60 53.78 -60.84
C LYS A 5 -12.55 54.73 -59.65
N LYS A 6 -11.62 54.53 -58.72
CA LYS A 6 -11.28 55.54 -57.70
C LYS A 6 -9.81 55.92 -57.73
N PHE A 7 -9.67 57.22 -57.60
CA PHE A 7 -8.52 58.11 -57.60
C PHE A 7 -7.28 57.67 -56.81
N ALA A 8 -6.13 58.11 -57.33
CA ALA A 8 -4.84 58.17 -56.67
C ALA A 8 -4.84 59.14 -55.48
N ILE A 9 -4.20 58.73 -54.38
CA ILE A 9 -3.74 59.61 -53.30
C ILE A 9 -2.24 59.35 -53.13
N ILE A 10 -1.48 60.44 -53.26
CA ILE A 10 -0.04 60.55 -53.03
C ILE A 10 0.19 60.51 -51.52
N PHE A 11 1.09 59.62 -51.05
CA PHE A 11 1.74 59.77 -49.75
C PHE A 11 3.25 59.73 -49.97
N VAL A 12 3.89 60.89 -49.80
CA VAL A 12 5.32 61.00 -49.55
C VAL A 12 5.55 60.49 -48.13
N SER A 13 6.22 59.36 -47.98
CA SER A 13 6.70 58.85 -46.70
C SER A 13 8.21 58.73 -46.78
N SER A 14 8.85 59.72 -46.16
CA SER A 14 10.27 59.90 -45.94
C SER A 14 10.98 58.61 -45.53
N SER A 15 12.07 58.30 -46.22
CA SER A 15 13.02 57.24 -45.89
C SER A 15 13.68 57.53 -44.53
N PHE A 16 13.15 56.98 -43.44
CA PHE A 16 13.85 56.89 -42.17
C PHE A 16 14.60 55.54 -42.15
N MET A 17 15.87 55.52 -42.58
CA MET A 17 16.75 54.38 -42.28
C MET A 17 17.05 54.41 -40.78
N ALA A 18 16.22 53.74 -39.98
CA ALA A 18 16.61 53.35 -38.64
C ALA A 18 17.75 52.33 -38.80
N ALA A 19 19.00 52.77 -38.60
CA ALA A 19 20.12 51.87 -38.38
C ALA A 19 19.83 51.09 -37.08
N MET A 20 19.17 49.94 -37.21
CA MET A 20 19.05 49.01 -36.09
C MET A 20 20.46 48.50 -35.81
N ALA A 21 21.05 48.94 -34.69
CA ALA A 21 22.21 48.28 -34.13
C ALA A 21 21.77 46.86 -33.75
N VAL A 22 21.90 45.91 -34.69
CA VAL A 22 21.84 44.49 -34.38
C VAL A 22 23.06 44.22 -33.52
N PRO A 23 22.92 43.73 -32.28
CA PRO A 23 24.06 43.27 -31.52
C PRO A 23 24.77 42.21 -32.36
N SER A 24 25.98 42.54 -32.82
CA SER A 24 26.89 41.57 -33.39
C SER A 24 27.41 40.73 -32.23
N TYR A 25 26.71 39.64 -31.90
CA TYR A 25 27.28 38.63 -31.01
C TYR A 25 28.52 38.07 -31.70
N ALA A 26 29.70 38.28 -31.10
CA ALA A 26 30.90 37.61 -31.55
C ALA A 26 30.62 36.10 -31.54
N ALA A 27 30.83 35.44 -32.68
CA ALA A 27 30.62 34.00 -32.78
C ALA A 27 31.54 33.31 -31.77
N ASP A 28 30.96 32.54 -30.85
CA ASP A 28 31.71 31.76 -29.87
C ASP A 28 32.61 30.75 -30.62
N SER A 29 33.92 31.01 -30.62
CA SER A 29 34.92 30.26 -31.39
C SER A 29 35.36 28.95 -30.74
N ARG A 30 34.87 28.64 -29.53
CA ARG A 30 35.23 27.41 -28.82
C ARG A 30 34.78 26.16 -29.55
N THR A 31 35.56 25.09 -29.39
CA THR A 31 35.29 23.78 -29.98
C THR A 31 34.08 23.14 -29.29
N SER A 32 33.11 22.67 -30.08
CA SER A 32 31.91 22.07 -29.52
C SER A 32 32.12 20.62 -29.08
N VAL A 33 31.79 20.34 -27.82
CA VAL A 33 31.50 18.99 -27.33
C VAL A 33 30.07 18.65 -27.72
N SER A 34 29.92 17.68 -28.63
CA SER A 34 28.66 17.32 -29.28
C SER A 34 28.14 15.92 -28.91
N THR A 35 28.84 15.21 -28.02
CA THR A 35 28.41 13.91 -27.49
C THR A 35 28.89 13.74 -26.06
N VAL A 36 28.03 13.21 -25.21
CA VAL A 36 28.35 12.82 -23.84
C VAL A 36 28.24 11.31 -23.70
N LYS A 37 29.19 10.68 -23.00
CA LYS A 37 29.20 9.26 -22.65
C LYS A 37 29.45 9.13 -21.17
N ILE A 38 28.48 8.54 -20.47
CA ILE A 38 28.55 8.31 -19.03
C ILE A 38 28.04 6.90 -18.70
N ASN A 39 28.53 6.35 -17.60
CA ASN A 39 28.00 5.15 -16.98
C ASN A 39 27.31 5.55 -15.67
N VAL A 40 26.10 5.05 -15.43
CA VAL A 40 25.32 5.31 -14.21
C VAL A 40 25.08 3.97 -13.52
N SER A 41 25.49 3.86 -12.26
CA SER A 41 25.28 2.69 -11.42
C SER A 41 24.68 3.13 -10.09
N THR A 42 23.65 2.44 -9.61
CA THR A 42 22.96 2.76 -8.36
C THR A 42 22.90 1.56 -7.43
N ASP A 43 22.86 1.83 -6.12
CA ASP A 43 22.64 0.81 -5.10
C ASP A 43 21.37 1.16 -4.31
N LEU A 44 20.22 0.82 -4.90
CA LEU A 44 18.89 1.16 -4.39
C LEU A 44 18.09 -0.10 -4.13
N SER A 45 17.67 -0.31 -2.89
CA SER A 45 16.83 -1.45 -2.51
C SER A 45 15.42 -1.02 -2.11
N LEU A 46 14.45 -1.91 -2.35
CA LEU A 46 13.05 -1.69 -1.98
C LEU A 46 12.92 -1.52 -0.45
N GLY A 47 12.12 -0.54 -0.04
CA GLY A 47 11.94 -0.15 1.36
C GLY A 47 13.11 0.63 1.97
N SER A 48 14.24 0.78 1.26
CA SER A 48 15.34 1.62 1.72
C SER A 48 15.12 3.08 1.33
N THR A 49 15.71 3.99 2.11
CA THR A 49 15.86 5.40 1.73
C THR A 49 17.24 5.68 1.13
N SER A 50 17.89 4.66 0.54
CA SER A 50 19.21 4.82 -0.09
C SER A 50 19.12 5.86 -1.21
N SER A 51 20.19 6.62 -1.40
CA SER A 51 20.32 7.57 -2.50
C SER A 51 21.62 7.37 -3.27
N ASP A 52 22.21 6.19 -3.14
CA ASP A 52 23.56 5.93 -3.60
C ASP A 52 23.59 5.76 -5.12
N VAL A 53 24.40 6.61 -5.74
CA VAL A 53 24.61 6.65 -7.18
C VAL A 53 26.06 6.98 -7.48
N GLU A 54 26.63 6.21 -8.38
CA GLU A 54 27.93 6.45 -8.96
C GLU A 54 27.76 6.77 -10.45
N VAL A 55 28.44 7.83 -10.90
CA VAL A 55 28.48 8.19 -12.31
C VAL A 55 29.93 8.36 -12.72
N THR A 56 30.32 7.67 -13.78
CA THR A 56 31.68 7.74 -14.33
C THR A 56 31.66 8.16 -15.80
N THR A 57 32.77 8.71 -16.26
CA THR A 57 33.02 8.98 -17.67
C THR A 57 34.43 8.54 -18.06
N THR A 58 34.63 8.28 -19.34
CA THR A 58 35.94 8.01 -19.93
C THR A 58 36.43 9.19 -20.80
N SER A 59 35.68 10.29 -20.80
CA SER A 59 36.04 11.50 -21.52
C SER A 59 37.24 12.17 -20.88
N THR A 60 38.07 12.83 -21.70
CA THR A 60 39.13 13.74 -21.23
C THR A 60 38.73 15.22 -21.40
N LEU A 61 37.51 15.49 -21.88
CA LEU A 61 37.03 16.85 -22.18
C LEU A 61 36.12 17.42 -21.08
N TYR A 62 35.64 16.54 -20.20
CA TYR A 62 34.73 16.91 -19.13
C TYR A 62 34.77 15.85 -18.04
N ASP A 63 34.44 16.29 -16.83
CA ASP A 63 34.38 15.47 -15.64
C ASP A 63 32.97 15.44 -15.04
N VAL A 64 32.71 14.40 -14.25
CA VAL A 64 31.51 14.31 -13.42
C VAL A 64 31.70 15.21 -12.21
N HIS A 65 31.08 16.37 -12.21
CA HIS A 65 31.13 17.31 -11.09
C HIS A 65 30.26 16.84 -9.92
N SER A 66 29.05 16.33 -10.20
CA SER A 66 28.21 15.70 -9.19
C SER A 66 27.14 14.80 -9.80
N ALA A 67 26.68 13.84 -9.00
CA ALA A 67 25.52 13.00 -9.30
C ALA A 67 24.71 12.82 -8.01
N THR A 68 23.40 13.09 -8.06
CA THR A 68 22.51 12.91 -6.91
C THR A 68 21.14 12.40 -7.32
N ILE A 69 20.51 11.57 -6.50
CA ILE A 69 19.10 11.21 -6.68
C ILE A 69 18.22 12.28 -6.04
N THR A 70 17.25 12.79 -6.82
CA THR A 70 16.48 14.00 -6.47
C THR A 70 15.07 13.73 -5.94
N ASN A 71 14.62 12.48 -5.95
CA ASN A 71 13.26 12.09 -5.58
C ASN A 71 13.24 10.89 -4.64
N VAL A 72 14.12 10.88 -3.64
CA VAL A 72 14.15 9.83 -2.62
C VAL A 72 12.83 9.88 -1.82
N PRO A 73 12.02 8.80 -1.83
CA PRO A 73 10.78 8.73 -1.06
C PRO A 73 11.06 8.64 0.45
N ALA A 74 10.21 9.28 1.24
CA ALA A 74 10.36 9.34 2.70
C ALA A 74 10.05 8.00 3.41
N ASP A 75 9.26 7.16 2.77
CA ASP A 75 8.83 5.82 3.19
C ASP A 75 9.64 4.69 2.52
N GLY A 76 10.73 5.06 1.85
CA GLY A 76 11.63 4.15 1.13
C GLY A 76 11.11 3.78 -0.25
N TRP A 77 12.01 3.28 -1.09
CA TRP A 77 11.73 3.00 -2.49
C TRP A 77 10.69 1.89 -2.68
N ASP A 78 9.73 2.13 -3.55
CA ASP A 78 8.75 1.15 -4.00
C ASP A 78 9.04 0.66 -5.41
N GLY A 79 8.45 -0.47 -5.79
CA GLY A 79 8.69 -1.08 -7.10
C GLY A 79 8.36 -0.16 -8.28
N ASP A 80 7.35 0.71 -8.18
CA ASP A 80 7.02 1.60 -9.31
C ASP A 80 7.89 2.85 -9.39
N ASP A 81 8.68 3.10 -8.35
CA ASP A 81 9.44 4.33 -8.29
C ASP A 81 10.49 4.36 -9.39
N LYS A 82 10.66 5.57 -9.92
CA LYS A 82 11.63 5.86 -10.97
C LYS A 82 12.62 6.88 -10.43
N PRO A 83 13.76 6.42 -9.87
CA PRO A 83 14.79 7.31 -9.38
C PRO A 83 15.26 8.29 -10.47
N LYS A 84 15.43 9.55 -10.09
CA LYS A 84 15.88 10.64 -10.96
C LYS A 84 17.27 11.07 -10.54
N VAL A 85 18.26 10.56 -11.27
CA VAL A 85 19.66 10.93 -11.12
C VAL A 85 19.90 12.26 -11.84
N GLN A 86 20.21 13.30 -11.07
CA GLN A 86 20.67 14.59 -11.59
C GLN A 86 22.19 14.58 -11.64
N ILE A 87 22.74 14.71 -12.83
CA ILE A 87 24.16 14.62 -13.14
C ILE A 87 24.63 15.98 -13.63
N LYS A 88 25.67 16.53 -13.04
CA LYS A 88 26.33 17.76 -13.50
C LYS A 88 27.69 17.42 -14.04
N LEU A 89 27.96 17.82 -15.28
CA LEU A 89 29.27 17.70 -15.92
C LEU A 89 29.90 19.09 -16.05
N ALA A 90 31.20 19.17 -15.81
CA ALA A 90 32.01 20.36 -16.02
C ALA A 90 32.98 20.11 -17.17
N LEU A 91 33.17 21.08 -18.05
CA LEU A 91 34.26 21.01 -19.02
C LEU A 91 35.59 21.11 -18.27
N GLU A 92 36.56 20.31 -18.71
CA GLU A 92 37.93 20.36 -18.19
C GLU A 92 38.66 21.65 -18.62
N ASP A 93 38.24 22.22 -19.76
CA ASP A 93 38.79 23.45 -20.34
C ASP A 93 37.66 24.24 -21.00
N ASP A 94 37.02 25.13 -20.24
CA ASP A 94 35.88 25.94 -20.68
C ASP A 94 36.27 27.20 -21.48
N ASP A 95 37.57 27.52 -21.54
CA ASP A 95 38.14 28.55 -22.40
C ASP A 95 38.24 28.08 -23.85
N ASN A 96 38.53 26.80 -24.07
CA ASN A 96 38.68 26.22 -25.42
C ASN A 96 37.47 25.42 -25.89
N TYR A 97 36.65 24.89 -24.98
CA TYR A 97 35.50 24.05 -25.31
C TYR A 97 34.17 24.65 -24.87
N LYS A 98 33.11 24.23 -25.56
CA LYS A 98 31.73 24.58 -25.24
C LYS A 98 30.80 23.39 -25.43
N TRP A 99 29.72 23.35 -24.67
CA TRP A 99 28.62 22.41 -24.88
C TRP A 99 27.85 22.73 -26.15
N ASN A 100 27.51 21.68 -26.89
CA ASN A 100 26.48 21.65 -27.91
C ASN A 100 25.72 20.32 -27.80
N ILE A 101 25.02 20.14 -26.68
CA ILE A 101 24.42 18.89 -26.25
C ILE A 101 22.90 19.03 -26.17
N THR A 102 22.20 18.12 -26.83
CA THR A 102 20.78 17.86 -26.63
C THR A 102 20.59 16.47 -26.00
N LYS A 103 19.35 16.09 -25.65
CA LYS A 103 19.05 14.75 -25.11
C LYS A 103 19.55 13.61 -26.01
N ALA A 104 19.48 13.78 -27.34
CA ALA A 104 19.89 12.77 -28.31
C ALA A 104 21.42 12.57 -28.37
N ASN A 105 22.19 13.50 -27.81
CA ASN A 105 23.65 13.45 -27.78
C ASN A 105 24.21 12.78 -26.52
N VAL A 106 23.36 12.39 -25.58
CA VAL A 106 23.77 11.80 -24.31
C VAL A 106 23.58 10.29 -24.37
N ASN A 107 24.70 9.57 -24.31
CA ASN A 107 24.74 8.11 -24.29
C ASN A 107 25.02 7.64 -22.87
N VAL A 108 24.06 6.93 -22.29
CA VAL A 108 24.16 6.39 -20.92
C VAL A 108 24.24 4.87 -20.98
N THR A 109 25.12 4.29 -20.17
CA THR A 109 25.27 2.85 -19.94
C THR A 109 25.12 2.55 -18.45
N GLY A 110 25.02 1.27 -18.07
CA GLY A 110 24.81 0.85 -16.67
C GLY A 110 23.33 0.55 -16.41
N ASP A 111 22.79 1.05 -15.31
CA ASP A 111 21.42 0.81 -14.91
C ASP A 111 20.42 1.34 -15.95
N ALA A 112 19.37 0.55 -16.20
CA ALA A 112 18.41 0.84 -17.26
C ALA A 112 17.57 2.09 -16.95
N GLY A 113 17.37 2.92 -17.97
CA GLY A 113 16.59 4.15 -17.88
C GLY A 113 16.72 5.00 -19.12
N ASN A 114 16.28 6.26 -19.04
CA ASN A 114 16.32 7.20 -20.15
C ASN A 114 16.63 8.63 -19.71
N VAL A 115 17.27 9.39 -20.61
CA VAL A 115 17.54 10.82 -20.40
C VAL A 115 16.22 11.59 -20.51
N THR A 116 15.76 12.19 -19.41
CA THR A 116 14.49 12.93 -19.36
C THR A 116 14.68 14.43 -19.45
N SER A 117 15.86 14.96 -19.09
CA SER A 117 16.17 16.39 -19.21
C SER A 117 17.65 16.64 -19.52
N VAL A 118 17.92 17.70 -20.27
CA VAL A 118 19.27 18.28 -20.45
C VAL A 118 19.11 19.80 -20.37
N SER A 119 19.91 20.46 -19.54
CA SER A 119 20.01 21.92 -19.45
C SER A 119 21.48 22.35 -19.37
N GLY A 120 21.79 23.58 -19.79
CA GLY A 120 23.18 24.03 -19.96
C GLY A 120 23.88 23.43 -21.18
N GLY A 121 23.12 22.85 -22.12
CA GLY A 121 23.63 22.20 -23.33
C GLY A 121 24.22 23.12 -24.40
N SER A 122 24.32 24.42 -24.15
CA SER A 122 24.84 25.40 -25.11
C SER A 122 25.75 26.39 -24.40
N GLY A 123 26.97 26.56 -24.90
CA GLY A 123 27.94 27.49 -24.33
C GLY A 123 28.80 26.84 -23.24
N HIS A 124 29.03 27.52 -22.13
CA HIS A 124 29.98 27.11 -21.09
C HIS A 124 29.29 26.98 -19.72
N GLY A 125 30.03 26.47 -18.73
CA GLY A 125 29.49 26.14 -17.40
C GLY A 125 29.01 24.71 -17.30
N TYR A 126 28.10 24.42 -16.36
CA TYR A 126 27.65 23.06 -16.11
C TYR A 126 26.61 22.59 -17.14
N LEU A 127 26.84 21.40 -17.67
CA LEU A 127 25.81 20.61 -18.32
C LEU A 127 25.08 19.81 -17.25
N THR A 128 23.78 20.01 -17.10
CA THR A 128 22.95 19.21 -16.18
C THR A 128 22.10 18.23 -16.97
N ILE A 129 22.21 16.95 -16.64
CA ILE A 129 21.45 15.85 -17.24
C ILE A 129 20.56 15.26 -16.14
N VAL A 130 19.29 15.04 -16.44
CA VAL A 130 18.42 14.21 -15.58
C VAL A 130 18.22 12.89 -16.29
N TYR A 131 18.75 11.82 -15.69
CA TYR A 131 18.55 10.44 -16.11
C TYR A 131 17.53 9.80 -15.18
N THR A 132 16.44 9.29 -15.74
CA THR A 132 15.38 8.63 -14.98
C THR A 132 15.51 7.14 -15.20
N LEU A 133 15.77 6.42 -14.11
CA LEU A 133 15.83 4.96 -14.13
C LEU A 133 14.45 4.37 -14.45
N ASP A 134 14.47 3.16 -14.98
CA ASP A 134 13.29 2.32 -15.10
C ASP A 134 12.70 2.03 -13.70
N ALA A 135 11.45 1.57 -13.65
CA ALA A 135 10.80 1.22 -12.40
C ALA A 135 11.58 0.09 -11.69
N LEU A 136 11.81 0.23 -10.37
CA LEU A 136 12.57 -0.72 -9.58
C LEU A 136 11.97 -2.14 -9.60
N ASP A 137 10.65 -2.28 -9.82
CA ASP A 137 9.97 -3.58 -9.96
C ASP A 137 10.48 -4.39 -11.14
N LYS A 138 11.01 -3.74 -12.19
CA LYS A 138 11.59 -4.41 -13.35
C LYS A 138 12.98 -4.94 -13.04
N VAL A 139 13.67 -4.32 -12.09
CA VAL A 139 14.99 -4.69 -11.61
C VAL A 139 14.88 -5.81 -10.56
N TYR A 140 13.83 -5.80 -9.74
CA TYR A 140 13.60 -6.72 -8.61
C TYR A 140 12.54 -7.82 -8.85
N LYS A 141 12.25 -8.14 -10.12
CA LYS A 141 11.16 -9.08 -10.51
C LYS A 141 11.21 -10.45 -9.84
N ASP A 142 12.38 -10.94 -9.46
CA ASP A 142 12.53 -12.32 -8.98
C ASP A 142 11.95 -12.56 -7.58
N TRP A 143 11.87 -11.53 -6.72
CA TRP A 143 11.36 -11.72 -5.36
C TRP A 143 9.93 -11.22 -5.18
N SER A 144 9.54 -10.12 -5.82
CA SER A 144 8.18 -9.58 -5.70
C SER A 144 7.10 -10.50 -6.27
N SER A 145 7.43 -11.34 -7.26
CA SER A 145 6.53 -12.36 -7.81
C SER A 145 6.23 -13.50 -6.84
N SER A 146 7.00 -13.64 -5.77
CA SER A 146 6.81 -14.65 -4.72
C SER A 146 6.03 -14.15 -3.50
N LEU A 147 5.68 -12.87 -3.47
CA LEU A 147 4.93 -12.29 -2.36
C LEU A 147 3.51 -12.86 -2.31
N ASP A 148 3.16 -13.43 -1.16
CA ASP A 148 1.78 -13.80 -0.87
C ASP A 148 0.99 -12.54 -0.48
N LEU A 149 0.28 -11.99 -1.45
CA LEU A 149 -0.56 -10.81 -1.28
C LEU A 149 -2.04 -11.19 -1.03
N ASN A 150 -2.32 -12.43 -0.63
CA ASN A 150 -3.67 -12.89 -0.36
C ASN A 150 -4.18 -12.33 0.97
N ILE A 151 -5.46 -11.97 0.98
CA ILE A 151 -6.18 -11.57 2.18
C ILE A 151 -7.12 -12.72 2.53
N ASP A 152 -6.82 -13.42 3.63
CA ASP A 152 -7.57 -14.60 4.02
C ASP A 152 -8.95 -14.29 4.60
N ASN A 153 -9.11 -13.11 5.21
CA ASN A 153 -10.36 -12.72 5.85
C ASN A 153 -10.67 -11.24 5.62
N ALA A 154 -11.93 -10.96 5.29
CA ALA A 154 -12.48 -9.63 5.14
C ALA A 154 -13.90 -9.63 5.76
N TYR A 155 -14.08 -8.88 6.84
CA TYR A 155 -15.32 -8.89 7.62
C TYR A 155 -15.73 -7.48 8.06
N TRP A 156 -16.94 -7.37 8.57
CA TRP A 156 -17.52 -6.11 9.07
C TRP A 156 -17.52 -6.05 10.59
N GLN A 157 -17.15 -4.90 11.14
CA GLN A 157 -17.55 -4.52 12.49
C GLN A 157 -18.82 -3.69 12.40
N THR A 158 -19.95 -4.39 12.44
CA THR A 158 -21.28 -3.88 12.07
C THR A 158 -21.78 -2.73 12.95
N ALA A 159 -21.42 -2.72 14.24
CA ALA A 159 -21.79 -1.65 15.18
C ALA A 159 -21.24 -0.27 14.81
N TYR A 160 -20.18 -0.21 13.99
CA TYR A 160 -19.46 1.02 13.66
C TYR A 160 -19.27 1.26 12.15
N GLY A 161 -19.75 0.34 11.31
CA GLY A 161 -19.56 0.43 9.86
C GLY A 161 -18.08 0.38 9.44
N ILE A 162 -17.25 -0.37 10.18
CA ILE A 162 -15.81 -0.51 9.90
C ILE A 162 -15.57 -1.80 9.13
N ALA A 163 -14.88 -1.68 8.00
CA ALA A 163 -14.34 -2.82 7.25
C ALA A 163 -13.00 -3.24 7.87
N ASN A 164 -12.80 -4.53 8.13
CA ASN A 164 -11.57 -5.10 8.70
C ASN A 164 -11.11 -6.31 7.90
N TRP A 165 -9.81 -6.44 7.69
CA TRP A 165 -9.24 -7.60 6.99
C TRP A 165 -7.94 -8.09 7.64
N SER A 166 -7.54 -9.31 7.25
CA SER A 166 -6.28 -9.90 7.69
C SER A 166 -5.09 -9.03 7.29
N THR A 167 -4.10 -8.94 8.18
CA THR A 167 -2.80 -8.34 7.84
C THR A 167 -2.12 -9.20 6.79
N VAL A 168 -1.38 -8.55 5.90
CA VAL A 168 -0.60 -9.20 4.85
C VAL A 168 0.82 -8.66 4.95
N GLU A 169 1.81 -9.55 4.97
CA GLU A 169 3.20 -9.15 5.08
C GLU A 169 3.68 -8.42 3.82
N ASN A 170 4.65 -7.52 3.99
CA ASN A 170 5.27 -6.80 2.88
C ASN A 170 4.27 -5.99 2.05
N VAL A 171 3.16 -5.51 2.65
CA VAL A 171 2.19 -4.65 1.97
C VAL A 171 2.42 -3.21 2.33
N LYS A 172 2.41 -2.34 1.32
CA LYS A 172 2.55 -0.89 1.51
C LYS A 172 1.21 -0.23 1.81
N LYS A 173 0.15 -0.68 1.14
CA LYS A 173 -1.21 -0.20 1.36
C LYS A 173 -2.26 -1.21 0.90
N PHE A 174 -3.50 -0.92 1.27
CA PHE A 174 -4.69 -1.61 0.78
C PHE A 174 -5.51 -0.65 -0.08
N GLU A 175 -6.07 -1.19 -1.15
CA GLU A 175 -7.15 -0.54 -1.90
C GLU A 175 -8.46 -1.18 -1.45
N VAL A 176 -9.44 -0.36 -1.07
CA VAL A 176 -10.73 -0.82 -0.56
C VAL A 176 -11.86 -0.16 -1.35
N LYS A 177 -12.78 -0.97 -1.86
CA LYS A 177 -13.95 -0.54 -2.63
C LYS A 177 -15.20 -0.85 -1.83
N LEU A 178 -15.99 0.17 -1.50
CA LEU A 178 -17.29 -0.01 -0.87
C LEU A 178 -18.38 -0.16 -1.93
N TYR A 179 -19.27 -1.11 -1.73
CA TYR A 179 -20.43 -1.38 -2.56
C TYR A 179 -21.72 -1.22 -1.75
N ARG A 180 -22.79 -0.85 -2.46
CA ARG A 180 -24.17 -1.04 -2.00
C ARG A 180 -24.96 -1.71 -3.11
N GLY A 181 -25.37 -2.96 -2.89
CA GLY A 181 -25.74 -3.88 -3.96
C GLY A 181 -24.58 -4.02 -4.95
N SER A 182 -24.85 -3.88 -6.25
CA SER A 182 -23.82 -3.93 -7.30
C SER A 182 -23.09 -2.60 -7.56
N THR A 183 -23.49 -1.52 -6.88
CA THR A 183 -22.97 -0.17 -7.16
C THR A 183 -21.77 0.16 -6.27
N VAL A 184 -20.66 0.56 -6.88
CA VAL A 184 -19.50 1.10 -6.15
C VAL A 184 -19.85 2.48 -5.61
N LEU A 185 -19.80 2.65 -4.29
CA LEU A 185 -20.02 3.95 -3.64
C LEU A 185 -18.73 4.76 -3.56
N THR A 186 -17.60 4.12 -3.25
CA THR A 186 -16.30 4.79 -3.13
C THR A 186 -15.14 3.81 -3.25
N THR A 187 -13.96 4.32 -3.57
CA THR A 187 -12.67 3.60 -3.49
C THR A 187 -11.71 4.42 -2.64
N VAL A 188 -11.09 3.79 -1.66
CA VAL A 188 -10.16 4.42 -0.72
C VAL A 188 -8.85 3.64 -0.67
N THR A 189 -7.79 4.30 -0.21
CA THR A 189 -6.53 3.65 0.12
C THR A 189 -6.21 3.87 1.59
N THR A 190 -5.65 2.85 2.24
CA THR A 190 -5.25 2.90 3.65
C THR A 190 -4.03 2.01 3.87
N THR A 191 -3.18 2.35 4.84
CA THR A 191 -2.07 1.48 5.28
C THR A 191 -2.50 0.56 6.43
N ASN A 192 -3.64 0.86 7.06
CA ASN A 192 -4.21 0.03 8.11
C ASN A 192 -4.91 -1.18 7.50
N ASN A 193 -5.06 -2.25 8.28
CA ASN A 193 -5.89 -3.40 7.94
C ASN A 193 -7.39 -3.17 8.23
N TYR A 194 -7.80 -1.90 8.32
CA TYR A 194 -9.19 -1.49 8.52
C TYR A 194 -9.47 -0.13 7.87
N TYR A 195 -10.76 0.14 7.63
CA TYR A 195 -11.24 1.45 7.19
C TYR A 195 -12.70 1.69 7.63
N SER A 196 -13.00 2.88 8.16
CA SER A 196 -14.36 3.25 8.54
C SER A 196 -15.15 3.79 7.35
N PHE A 197 -16.24 3.10 7.00
CA PHE A 197 -17.19 3.55 5.99
C PHE A 197 -18.46 4.16 6.60
N ALA A 198 -18.47 4.48 7.90
CA ALA A 198 -19.65 4.96 8.62
C ALA A 198 -20.42 6.10 7.89
N ASN A 199 -19.69 7.03 7.28
CA ASN A 199 -20.27 8.15 6.52
C ASN A 199 -21.05 7.75 5.27
N TYR A 200 -20.88 6.54 4.76
CA TYR A 200 -21.51 6.02 3.56
C TYR A 200 -22.76 5.17 3.84
N PHE A 201 -23.03 4.84 5.10
CA PHE A 201 -24.29 4.22 5.55
C PHE A 201 -25.38 5.29 5.68
N THR A 202 -25.84 5.81 4.54
CA THR A 202 -26.85 6.88 4.47
C THR A 202 -28.25 6.38 4.13
N GLN A 203 -28.38 5.13 3.70
CA GLN A 203 -29.63 4.52 3.27
C GLN A 203 -29.63 3.04 3.68
N ALA A 204 -30.82 2.45 3.81
CA ALA A 204 -30.91 1.00 3.93
C ALA A 204 -30.38 0.31 2.66
N GLY A 205 -29.90 -0.91 2.84
CA GLY A 205 -29.47 -1.76 1.73
C GLY A 205 -28.39 -2.74 2.15
N THR A 206 -28.03 -3.61 1.21
CA THR A 206 -26.91 -4.55 1.38
C THR A 206 -25.61 -3.84 0.99
N TYR A 207 -24.66 -3.84 1.92
CA TYR A 207 -23.34 -3.29 1.74
C TYR A 207 -22.31 -4.41 1.74
N SER A 208 -21.31 -4.30 0.88
CA SER A 208 -20.13 -5.17 0.90
C SER A 208 -18.91 -4.33 0.57
N TYR A 209 -17.72 -4.84 0.82
CA TYR A 209 -16.51 -4.22 0.31
C TYR A 209 -15.59 -5.26 -0.31
N LYS A 210 -14.77 -4.80 -1.25
CA LYS A 210 -13.64 -5.56 -1.74
C LYS A 210 -12.36 -4.88 -1.30
N VAL A 211 -11.38 -5.67 -0.88
CA VAL A 211 -10.06 -5.19 -0.50
C VAL A 211 -8.98 -5.99 -1.21
N ARG A 212 -7.87 -5.35 -1.56
CA ARG A 212 -6.67 -6.04 -2.01
C ARG A 212 -5.42 -5.42 -1.41
N ALA A 213 -4.44 -6.27 -1.11
CA ALA A 213 -3.09 -5.85 -0.78
C ALA A 213 -2.41 -5.24 -2.01
N VAL A 214 -1.66 -4.17 -1.79
CA VAL A 214 -0.90 -3.46 -2.81
C VAL A 214 0.53 -3.31 -2.31
N TYR A 215 1.43 -4.06 -2.94
CA TYR A 215 2.86 -3.85 -2.81
C TYR A 215 3.31 -2.68 -3.69
N SER A 216 2.89 -2.71 -4.96
CA SER A 216 3.10 -1.67 -5.94
C SER A 216 1.91 -1.55 -6.90
N SER A 217 1.90 -0.55 -7.77
CA SER A 217 0.93 -0.33 -8.84
C SER A 217 0.90 -1.48 -9.84
N SER A 218 2.03 -2.14 -10.06
CA SER A 218 2.19 -3.30 -10.92
C SER A 218 2.03 -4.65 -10.20
N HIS A 219 2.26 -4.72 -8.88
CA HIS A 219 2.13 -5.92 -8.05
C HIS A 219 1.04 -5.75 -6.98
N LYS A 220 -0.13 -6.34 -7.27
CA LYS A 220 -1.31 -6.29 -6.41
C LYS A 220 -1.84 -7.69 -6.18
N GLY A 221 -2.33 -7.93 -4.97
CA GLY A 221 -3.07 -9.13 -4.63
C GLY A 221 -4.42 -9.19 -5.34
N SER A 222 -5.03 -10.38 -5.27
CA SER A 222 -6.41 -10.59 -5.68
C SER A 222 -7.37 -9.80 -4.78
N TRP A 223 -8.54 -9.45 -5.32
CA TRP A 223 -9.59 -8.86 -4.50
C TRP A 223 -10.19 -9.92 -3.58
N ALA A 224 -10.04 -9.74 -2.26
CA ALA A 224 -10.89 -10.38 -1.27
C ALA A 224 -12.19 -9.58 -1.13
N GLU A 225 -13.29 -10.27 -0.91
CA GLU A 225 -14.62 -9.69 -0.77
C GLU A 225 -15.17 -10.00 0.61
N SER A 226 -15.76 -9.00 1.25
CA SER A 226 -16.45 -9.18 2.52
C SER A 226 -17.74 -9.95 2.31
N GLU A 227 -18.27 -10.48 3.42
CA GLU A 227 -19.68 -10.85 3.47
C GLU A 227 -20.61 -9.64 3.22
N ASP A 228 -21.84 -9.95 2.83
CA ASP A 228 -22.91 -8.98 2.67
C ASP A 228 -23.43 -8.51 4.04
N LEU A 229 -23.42 -7.21 4.26
CA LEU A 229 -23.97 -6.55 5.43
C LEU A 229 -25.28 -5.85 5.06
N TYR A 230 -26.41 -6.44 5.46
CA TYR A 230 -27.70 -5.76 5.32
C TYR A 230 -27.88 -4.72 6.43
N VAL A 231 -28.09 -3.47 6.03
CA VAL A 231 -28.30 -2.33 6.94
C VAL A 231 -29.71 -1.79 6.77
N THR A 232 -30.44 -1.68 7.88
CA THR A 232 -31.75 -1.00 7.93
C THR A 232 -31.56 0.52 8.06
N GLU A 233 -32.60 1.30 7.77
CA GLU A 233 -32.56 2.77 7.93
C GLU A 233 -32.18 3.21 9.36
N SER A 234 -32.71 2.52 10.38
CA SER A 234 -32.39 2.79 11.79
C SER A 234 -30.96 2.41 12.16
N ALA A 235 -30.42 1.33 11.57
CA ALA A 235 -29.03 0.94 11.76
C ALA A 235 -28.07 1.93 11.07
N ALA A 236 -28.38 2.36 9.85
CA ALA A 236 -27.61 3.39 9.14
C ALA A 236 -27.54 4.70 9.92
N ALA A 237 -28.68 5.15 10.47
CA ALA A 237 -28.74 6.33 11.33
C ALA A 237 -27.91 6.16 12.61
N SER A 238 -27.98 4.98 13.25
CA SER A 238 -27.22 4.66 14.47
C SER A 238 -25.71 4.61 14.21
N ILE A 239 -25.26 4.00 13.12
CA ILE A 239 -23.85 3.94 12.71
C ILE A 239 -23.30 5.36 12.51
N LYS A 240 -24.03 6.19 11.77
CA LYS A 240 -23.64 7.59 11.52
C LYS A 240 -23.65 8.44 12.79
N ALA A 241 -24.65 8.27 13.66
CA ALA A 241 -24.72 8.97 14.94
C ALA A 241 -23.56 8.60 15.86
N THR A 242 -23.24 7.30 15.94
CA THR A 242 -22.12 6.77 16.74
C THR A 242 -20.80 7.33 16.22
N TYR A 243 -20.58 7.31 14.90
CA TYR A 243 -19.39 7.92 14.29
C TYR A 243 -19.26 9.42 14.61
N ASN A 244 -20.33 10.21 14.42
CA ASN A 244 -20.30 11.66 14.67
C ASN A 244 -20.15 12.03 16.14
N ALA A 245 -20.76 11.27 17.06
CA ALA A 245 -20.64 11.50 18.50
C ALA A 245 -19.18 11.36 18.96
N ASN A 246 -18.45 10.42 18.35
CA ASN A 246 -17.08 10.14 18.72
C ASN A 246 -16.05 11.10 18.08
N ILE A 247 -16.39 11.79 16.99
CA ILE A 247 -15.56 12.85 16.38
C ILE A 247 -15.67 14.18 17.13
N ASN A 248 -16.87 14.53 17.61
CA ASN A 248 -17.16 15.89 18.06
C ASN A 248 -17.00 16.12 19.58
N ASN A 249 -16.74 15.09 20.39
CA ASN A 249 -16.56 15.25 21.83
C ASN A 249 -15.60 14.20 22.46
N PRO A 250 -14.28 14.47 22.51
CA PRO A 250 -13.28 13.45 22.88
C PRO A 250 -13.00 13.31 24.40
N THR A 251 -13.84 13.81 25.32
CA THR A 251 -13.44 13.89 26.75
C THR A 251 -14.01 12.79 27.68
N SER A 252 -13.06 12.05 28.26
CA SER A 252 -13.01 11.50 29.63
C SER A 252 -14.00 10.40 30.04
N SER A 253 -13.66 9.15 29.70
CA SER A 253 -13.74 7.95 30.57
C SER A 253 -13.59 6.68 29.73
N ALA A 254 -12.36 6.15 29.62
CA ALA A 254 -11.99 4.84 29.03
C ALA A 254 -12.46 4.54 27.57
N SER A 255 -13.25 5.40 26.96
CA SER A 255 -13.93 5.22 25.68
C SER A 255 -13.47 6.22 24.61
N SER A 256 -12.75 7.29 24.96
CA SER A 256 -12.29 8.29 23.98
C SER A 256 -10.93 8.04 23.33
N ALA A 257 -10.13 7.10 23.85
CA ALA A 257 -8.85 6.70 23.22
C ALA A 257 -9.02 5.68 22.08
N TYR A 258 -10.12 4.90 22.10
CA TYR A 258 -10.46 3.95 21.03
C TYR A 258 -10.86 4.63 19.71
N LEU A 259 -11.23 5.91 19.75
CA LEU A 259 -11.96 6.57 18.66
C LEU A 259 -11.20 7.71 17.97
N SER A 260 -10.14 8.24 18.58
CA SER A 260 -9.26 9.23 17.92
C SER A 260 -8.41 8.62 16.78
N GLY A 261 -8.18 7.30 16.79
CA GLY A 261 -7.48 6.57 15.72
C GLY A 261 -8.37 6.05 14.58
N LEU A 262 -9.69 6.26 14.66
CA LEU A 262 -10.68 5.82 13.66
C LEU A 262 -10.97 6.88 12.60
N THR A 263 -10.58 8.13 12.84
CA THR A 263 -10.55 9.18 11.82
C THR A 263 -9.18 9.17 11.18
N GLY A 264 -9.08 8.83 9.89
CA GLY A 264 -7.84 8.83 9.11
C GLY A 264 -7.19 10.21 8.93
N THR A 265 -6.95 10.92 10.01
CA THR A 265 -6.11 12.11 10.07
C THR A 265 -4.72 11.61 10.42
N THR A 266 -3.84 11.65 9.43
CA THR A 266 -2.41 11.32 9.52
C THR A 266 -1.76 11.81 10.80
N VAL A 267 -1.18 10.88 11.57
CA VAL A 267 0.01 11.13 12.40
C VAL A 267 1.05 10.10 12.02
N TYR A 268 2.10 10.56 11.36
CA TYR A 268 3.31 9.79 11.08
C TYR A 268 3.97 9.44 12.43
N GLY A 269 4.16 8.16 12.73
CA GLY A 269 4.98 7.71 13.87
C GLY A 269 4.29 7.41 15.21
N SER A 270 2.99 7.12 15.28
CA SER A 270 2.39 6.55 16.51
C SER A 270 1.95 5.11 16.31
N THR A 271 2.72 4.16 16.85
CA THR A 271 2.35 2.75 17.07
C THR A 271 1.34 2.57 18.21
N TYR A 272 0.50 3.58 18.48
CA TYR A 272 -0.36 3.62 19.65
C TYR A 272 -1.85 3.67 19.25
N TYR A 273 -2.46 2.49 19.41
CA TYR A 273 -3.87 2.24 19.72
C TYR A 273 -4.88 2.01 18.58
N ALA A 274 -4.63 0.94 17.81
CA ALA A 274 -5.63 -0.13 17.63
C ALA A 274 -5.29 -1.38 18.49
N ASN A 275 -4.03 -1.51 18.94
CA ASN A 275 -3.62 -2.32 20.07
C ASN A 275 -3.46 -1.42 21.30
N SER A 276 -4.54 -1.16 22.05
CA SER A 276 -4.36 -0.88 23.47
C SER A 276 -4.40 -2.24 24.16
N PRO A 277 -3.26 -2.79 24.63
CA PRO A 277 -3.33 -3.86 25.59
C PRO A 277 -4.10 -3.28 26.75
N VAL A 278 -5.32 -3.78 26.98
CA VAL A 278 -5.67 -3.93 28.38
C VAL A 278 -4.52 -4.80 28.89
N ASN A 279 -3.64 -4.25 29.72
CA ASN A 279 -2.72 -5.04 30.54
C ASN A 279 -3.57 -5.85 31.54
N THR A 280 -4.48 -6.68 31.04
CA THR A 280 -4.79 -7.94 31.67
C THR A 280 -3.61 -8.79 31.27
N THR A 281 -2.79 -9.16 32.24
CA THR A 281 -1.66 -10.06 32.07
C THR A 281 -2.05 -11.44 31.50
N ASP A 282 -3.34 -11.66 31.23
CA ASP A 282 -3.95 -12.86 30.69
C ASP A 282 -5.08 -12.52 29.69
N GLY A 283 -5.34 -13.42 28.73
CA GLY A 283 -6.50 -13.31 27.83
C GLY A 283 -7.83 -13.56 28.55
N GLN A 284 -8.94 -13.11 27.97
CA GLN A 284 -10.26 -13.07 28.61
C GLN A 284 -11.38 -13.66 27.75
N TRP A 285 -12.24 -14.46 28.38
CA TRP A 285 -13.51 -14.90 27.81
C TRP A 285 -14.55 -13.79 27.90
N ILE A 286 -15.24 -13.53 26.80
CA ILE A 286 -16.26 -12.48 26.69
C ILE A 286 -17.52 -13.10 26.10
N LEU A 287 -18.67 -12.83 26.73
CA LEU A 287 -19.99 -13.26 26.26
C LEU A 287 -20.75 -12.05 25.71
N ASP A 288 -21.25 -12.16 24.49
CA ASP A 288 -22.21 -11.22 23.92
C ASP A 288 -23.51 -11.93 23.52
N GLN A 289 -24.36 -11.26 22.73
CA GLN A 289 -25.64 -11.80 22.29
C GLN A 289 -25.53 -12.99 21.31
N TYR A 290 -24.36 -13.23 20.74
CA TYR A 290 -24.09 -14.28 19.75
C TYR A 290 -23.35 -15.47 20.34
N GLY A 291 -22.55 -15.24 21.38
CA GLY A 291 -21.93 -16.32 22.15
C GLY A 291 -20.64 -15.92 22.84
N TRP A 292 -19.91 -16.93 23.29
CA TRP A 292 -18.60 -16.76 23.90
C TRP A 292 -17.54 -16.55 22.82
N TRP A 293 -16.66 -15.57 23.00
CA TRP A 293 -15.43 -15.40 22.23
C TRP A 293 -14.27 -15.16 23.19
N TYR A 294 -13.04 -15.28 22.70
CA TYR A 294 -11.85 -15.14 23.52
C TYR A 294 -10.93 -14.04 22.99
N ARG A 295 -10.67 -13.05 23.84
CA ARG A 295 -9.68 -11.99 23.57
C ARG A 295 -8.33 -12.40 24.15
N ASN A 296 -7.32 -12.47 23.30
CA ASN A 296 -5.94 -12.70 23.68
C ASN A 296 -5.37 -11.51 24.47
N ALA A 297 -4.29 -11.75 25.21
CA ALA A 297 -3.62 -10.72 26.01
C ALA A 297 -3.09 -9.55 25.15
N ASP A 298 -2.75 -9.82 23.89
CA ASP A 298 -2.32 -8.82 22.90
C ASP A 298 -3.50 -8.05 22.27
N GLY A 299 -4.74 -8.38 22.63
CA GLY A 299 -5.96 -7.76 22.10
C GLY A 299 -6.56 -8.45 20.88
N SER A 300 -5.87 -9.42 20.27
CA SER A 300 -6.40 -10.22 19.16
C SER A 300 -7.47 -11.22 19.64
N TRP A 301 -8.14 -11.93 18.72
CA TRP A 301 -9.03 -13.05 19.06
C TRP A 301 -8.93 -14.16 18.03
N THR A 302 -9.14 -15.40 18.45
CA THR A 302 -9.12 -16.55 17.53
C THR A 302 -10.44 -16.66 16.79
N SER A 303 -10.35 -16.92 15.48
CA SER A 303 -11.49 -17.28 14.64
C SER A 303 -11.11 -18.43 13.72
N ASN A 304 -12.12 -19.19 13.30
CA ASN A 304 -12.01 -20.33 12.38
C ASN A 304 -10.94 -21.37 12.74
N GLY A 305 -10.80 -21.70 14.02
CA GLY A 305 -9.69 -22.55 14.45
C GLY A 305 -9.69 -22.92 15.92
N TRP A 306 -8.73 -23.78 16.26
CA TRP A 306 -8.48 -24.24 17.62
C TRP A 306 -7.56 -23.28 18.37
N GLN A 307 -7.85 -23.05 19.65
CA GLN A 307 -6.97 -22.33 20.56
C GLN A 307 -6.81 -23.07 21.88
N LEU A 308 -5.58 -23.14 22.38
CA LEU A 308 -5.28 -23.62 23.73
C LEU A 308 -5.43 -22.46 24.72
N ILE A 309 -6.36 -22.58 25.66
CA ILE A 309 -6.65 -21.57 26.69
C ILE A 309 -6.69 -22.28 28.04
N ASN A 310 -5.86 -21.87 28.99
CA ASN A 310 -5.77 -22.46 30.34
C ASN A 310 -5.67 -23.99 30.34
N GLY A 311 -4.88 -24.56 29.42
CA GLY A 311 -4.65 -26.01 29.32
C GLY A 311 -5.75 -26.81 28.64
N LYS A 312 -6.79 -26.16 28.09
CA LYS A 312 -7.88 -26.79 27.35
C LYS A 312 -7.98 -26.25 25.93
N TYR A 313 -8.30 -27.10 24.96
CA TYR A 313 -8.53 -26.68 23.58
C TYR A 313 -9.98 -26.26 23.37
N TYR A 314 -10.19 -25.17 22.63
CA TYR A 314 -11.48 -24.62 22.26
C TYR A 314 -11.50 -24.36 20.76
N TYR A 315 -12.65 -24.58 20.11
CA TYR A 315 -12.82 -24.29 18.69
C TYR A 315 -13.67 -23.05 18.49
N PHE A 316 -13.22 -22.14 17.64
CA PHE A 316 -13.93 -20.92 17.28
C PHE A 316 -14.40 -20.99 15.83
N ASN A 317 -15.65 -20.62 15.59
CA ASN A 317 -16.19 -20.52 14.24
C ASN A 317 -15.56 -19.34 13.47
N SER A 318 -15.94 -19.18 12.20
CA SER A 318 -15.44 -18.10 11.33
C SER A 318 -15.71 -16.68 11.86
N GLN A 319 -16.69 -16.53 12.74
CA GLN A 319 -17.07 -15.26 13.36
C GLN A 319 -16.37 -15.02 14.71
N GLY A 320 -15.46 -15.93 15.12
CA GLY A 320 -14.73 -15.83 16.39
C GLY A 320 -15.51 -16.32 17.61
N TYR A 321 -16.66 -16.96 17.42
CA TYR A 321 -17.46 -17.50 18.52
C TYR A 321 -17.17 -18.97 18.77
N MET A 322 -16.97 -19.30 20.04
CA MET A 322 -16.72 -20.62 20.56
C MET A 322 -17.86 -21.58 20.17
N LYS A 323 -17.47 -22.77 19.71
CA LYS A 323 -18.39 -23.84 19.36
C LYS A 323 -18.40 -24.93 20.44
N THR A 324 -19.57 -25.52 20.61
CA THR A 324 -19.82 -26.74 21.36
C THR A 324 -20.32 -27.83 20.41
N GLY A 325 -20.26 -29.10 20.83
CA GLY A 325 -20.65 -30.26 20.04
C GLY A 325 -19.56 -30.73 19.07
N TRP A 326 -19.98 -31.46 18.03
CA TRP A 326 -19.10 -32.03 17.02
C TRP A 326 -18.45 -30.98 16.11
N ILE A 327 -17.14 -31.05 15.96
CA ILE A 327 -16.30 -30.22 15.09
C ILE A 327 -15.59 -31.13 14.09
N TYR A 328 -15.75 -30.84 12.79
CA TYR A 328 -14.98 -31.48 11.73
C TYR A 328 -13.80 -30.58 11.36
N TRP A 329 -12.58 -31.10 11.54
CA TRP A 329 -11.34 -30.34 11.30
C TRP A 329 -10.24 -31.28 10.79
N ASN A 330 -9.51 -30.88 9.74
CA ASN A 330 -8.43 -31.66 9.14
C ASN A 330 -8.76 -33.15 8.94
N ASN A 331 -9.93 -33.41 8.34
CA ASN A 331 -10.39 -34.75 8.00
C ASN A 331 -10.63 -35.70 9.20
N GLN A 332 -10.86 -35.11 10.38
CA GLN A 332 -11.10 -35.80 11.64
C GLN A 332 -12.25 -35.10 12.41
N TYR A 333 -13.01 -35.87 13.20
CA TYR A 333 -14.04 -35.35 14.10
C TYR A 333 -13.52 -35.22 15.53
N TYR A 334 -13.90 -34.14 16.20
CA TYR A 334 -13.62 -33.81 17.59
C TYR A 334 -14.92 -33.38 18.28
N TYR A 335 -14.99 -33.47 19.60
CA TYR A 335 -16.17 -33.04 20.36
C TYR A 335 -15.82 -32.00 21.42
N CYS A 336 -16.49 -30.85 21.40
CA CYS A 336 -16.41 -29.83 22.44
C CYS A 336 -17.59 -29.98 23.42
N GLY A 337 -17.30 -30.05 24.72
CA GLY A 337 -18.31 -30.14 25.78
C GLY A 337 -19.19 -28.91 25.89
N ALA A 338 -20.14 -28.92 26.83
CA ALA A 338 -21.02 -27.78 27.09
C ALA A 338 -20.27 -26.53 27.60
N ASP A 339 -19.10 -26.73 28.23
CA ASP A 339 -18.16 -25.68 28.63
C ASP A 339 -17.25 -25.21 27.47
N GLY A 340 -17.43 -25.77 26.26
CA GLY A 340 -16.64 -25.47 25.06
C GLY A 340 -15.31 -26.18 24.96
N ALA A 341 -14.86 -26.87 26.00
CA ALA A 341 -13.58 -27.54 26.01
C ALA A 341 -13.64 -28.85 25.20
N MET A 342 -12.60 -29.10 24.40
CA MET A 342 -12.45 -30.36 23.67
C MET A 342 -12.34 -31.52 24.65
N LEU A 343 -13.15 -32.55 24.43
CA LEU A 343 -13.08 -33.81 25.17
C LEU A 343 -11.91 -34.66 24.65
N THR A 344 -11.22 -35.32 25.57
CA THR A 344 -10.13 -36.25 25.26
C THR A 344 -10.23 -37.49 26.14
N ASN A 345 -9.93 -38.66 25.59
CA ASN A 345 -9.86 -39.94 26.29
C ASN A 345 -11.14 -40.26 27.08
N THR A 346 -12.30 -40.04 26.46
CA THR A 346 -13.61 -40.16 27.12
C THR A 346 -14.70 -40.43 26.09
N THR A 347 -15.90 -40.75 26.59
CA THR A 347 -17.10 -40.93 25.78
C THR A 347 -17.92 -39.64 25.75
N THR A 348 -18.33 -39.21 24.56
CA THR A 348 -19.18 -38.05 24.33
C THR A 348 -20.60 -38.29 24.89
N PRO A 349 -21.41 -37.25 25.13
CA PRO A 349 -22.77 -37.40 25.65
C PRO A 349 -23.70 -38.26 24.77
N ASP A 350 -23.41 -38.34 23.46
CA ASP A 350 -24.12 -39.16 22.47
C ASP A 350 -23.51 -40.55 22.24
N GLY A 351 -22.53 -40.96 23.07
CA GLY A 351 -22.06 -42.34 23.17
C GLY A 351 -20.84 -42.70 22.33
N TYR A 352 -20.17 -41.74 21.70
CA TYR A 352 -18.98 -42.00 20.88
C TYR A 352 -17.69 -41.77 21.66
N TYR A 353 -16.67 -42.60 21.42
CA TYR A 353 -15.39 -42.45 22.08
C TYR A 353 -14.44 -41.52 21.31
N VAL A 354 -13.84 -40.57 22.03
CA VAL A 354 -12.72 -39.74 21.55
C VAL A 354 -11.44 -40.16 22.26
N ASN A 355 -10.37 -40.40 21.51
CA ASN A 355 -9.09 -40.88 22.05
C ASN A 355 -8.32 -39.79 22.81
N SER A 356 -7.09 -40.10 23.24
CA SER A 356 -6.23 -39.15 23.99
C SER A 356 -5.87 -37.87 23.24
N THR A 357 -6.02 -37.81 21.92
CA THR A 357 -5.83 -36.58 21.12
C THR A 357 -7.14 -35.85 20.85
N GLY A 358 -8.28 -36.37 21.35
CA GLY A 358 -9.63 -35.83 21.14
C GLY A 358 -10.27 -36.24 19.81
N ALA A 359 -9.55 -37.00 18.99
CA ALA A 359 -10.06 -37.53 17.74
C ALA A 359 -11.07 -38.66 18.00
N TRP A 360 -12.23 -38.57 17.37
CA TRP A 360 -13.21 -39.65 17.32
C TRP A 360 -12.64 -40.89 16.64
N VAL A 361 -12.93 -42.05 17.23
CA VAL A 361 -12.54 -43.36 16.70
C VAL A 361 -13.80 -44.16 16.42
N SER A 362 -14.03 -44.52 15.16
CA SER A 362 -15.21 -45.26 14.71
C SER A 362 -15.30 -46.69 15.27
N ASP A 363 -14.15 -47.26 15.67
CA ASP A 363 -14.03 -48.69 15.97
C ASP A 363 -13.77 -48.99 17.46
N TYR A 364 -14.13 -48.06 18.37
CA TYR A 364 -13.92 -48.28 19.81
C TYR A 364 -14.87 -49.38 20.33
N ASN A 365 -14.32 -50.58 20.59
CA ASN A 365 -14.98 -51.67 21.28
C ASN A 365 -14.53 -51.72 22.75
N PRO A 366 -15.36 -51.25 23.73
CA PRO A 366 -15.00 -51.29 25.15
C PRO A 366 -14.91 -52.70 25.74
N TYR A 367 -15.19 -53.76 24.96
CA TYR A 367 -15.25 -55.15 25.40
C TYR A 367 -14.23 -56.09 24.77
N SER A 368 -13.16 -55.59 24.13
CA SER A 368 -12.06 -56.48 23.70
C SER A 368 -11.23 -56.95 24.90
N TYR A 369 -11.77 -57.89 25.68
CA TYR A 369 -10.99 -58.74 26.56
C TYR A 369 -10.13 -59.66 25.69
N THR A 370 -8.82 -59.48 25.74
CA THR A 370 -7.86 -60.50 25.31
C THR A 370 -7.92 -61.67 26.28
N PHE A 371 -8.59 -62.76 25.88
CA PHE A 371 -8.25 -64.09 26.37
C PHE A 371 -7.22 -64.69 25.42
N GLY A 372 -6.09 -65.14 25.96
CA GLY A 372 -5.05 -65.88 25.24
C GLY A 372 -3.69 -65.22 25.33
#